data_AF-A0A928JI60-F1
#
_entry.id   AF-A0A928JI60-F1
#
_cell.length_a   1.000
_cell.length_b   1.000
_cell.length_c   1.000
_cell.angle_alpha   90.00
_cell.angle_beta   90.00
_cell.angle_gamma   90.00
#
_symmetry.space_group_name_H-M   'P 1'
#
loop_
_entity.id
_entity.type
_entity.pdbx_description
1 polymer ?
#
loop_
_entity_poly.entity_id
_entity_poly.type
_entity_poly.pdbx_seq_one_letter_code
_entity_poly.pdbx_strand_id
1 'polypeptide(L)'
;MSKTGVLYVVGTPIGNLGDLSPRAAETLEMVDFIAAEDTRVTVKLLNHLGIKKPMVSYFEHNKQFRGEIICKRILEGENCAVVTDAGMPCISDPGEELVRQCAEYGIKTEVVPGPSAVISALCVSGLATGRFTFEGFLSVNKKSRREHLASIVGEKRTMIFYEAPHKLANTLKDFYETFGDRKLTIAREITKLHEEIIRTTTKEAYENFSDGSLKGEMVLVLEGAKEEIKKEYTLEDAVEIAKNLVEEGKKATDAAKEAANITGLKKNDIYRELM
;
A
#
# COMPACT_ATOMS: atom_id res chain seq x y z
N MET A 1 14.85 36.72 -19.44
CA MET A 1 13.76 35.87 -18.90
C MET A 1 14.05 35.69 -17.43
N SER A 2 13.12 36.06 -16.54
CA SER A 2 13.27 35.72 -15.12
C SER A 2 13.36 34.19 -15.00
N LYS A 3 14.24 33.71 -14.14
CA LYS A 3 14.44 32.27 -13.96
C LYS A 3 13.26 31.75 -13.14
N THR A 4 12.42 30.89 -13.73
CA THR A 4 11.37 30.14 -13.02
C THR A 4 11.98 29.37 -11.85
N GLY A 5 11.30 29.37 -10.71
CA GLY A 5 11.70 28.59 -9.54
C GLY A 5 11.48 27.09 -9.70
N VAL A 6 11.72 26.34 -8.63
CA VAL A 6 11.59 24.88 -8.57
C VAL A 6 10.64 24.49 -7.45
N LEU A 7 9.79 23.49 -7.69
CA LEU A 7 9.07 22.78 -6.63
C LEU A 7 9.91 21.60 -6.12
N TYR A 8 10.21 21.57 -4.84
CA TYR A 8 10.87 20.46 -4.17
C TYR A 8 9.84 19.62 -3.40
N VAL A 9 9.76 18.33 -3.69
CA VAL A 9 8.93 17.38 -2.94
C VAL A 9 9.80 16.74 -1.86
N VAL A 10 9.59 17.13 -0.61
CA VAL A 10 10.54 16.84 0.49
C VAL A 10 9.93 15.86 1.48
N GLY A 11 10.55 14.69 1.62
CA GLY A 11 10.15 13.72 2.64
C GLY A 11 10.49 14.18 4.05
N THR A 12 9.53 14.07 4.97
CA THR A 12 9.66 14.42 6.39
C THR A 12 9.68 13.15 7.27
N PRO A 13 10.15 13.24 8.53
CA PRO A 13 10.10 12.12 9.46
C PRO A 13 8.70 11.54 9.69
N ILE A 14 8.62 10.24 9.97
CA ILE A 14 7.36 9.53 10.29
C ILE A 14 7.18 9.24 11.80
N GLY A 15 8.04 9.81 12.64
CA GLY A 15 7.98 9.60 14.09
C GLY A 15 9.26 9.98 14.82
N ASN A 16 10.41 9.81 14.18
CA ASN A 16 11.73 10.13 14.75
C ASN A 16 12.43 11.25 13.98
N LEU A 17 12.70 12.37 14.65
CA LEU A 17 13.38 13.53 14.04
C LEU A 17 14.77 13.19 13.48
N GLY A 18 15.42 12.14 13.98
CA GLY A 18 16.70 11.63 13.46
C GLY A 18 16.63 11.07 12.04
N ASP A 19 15.43 10.81 11.51
CA ASP A 19 15.24 10.28 10.15
C ASP A 19 15.22 11.37 9.08
N LEU A 20 15.29 12.65 9.47
CA LEU A 20 15.37 13.75 8.51
C LEU A 20 16.75 13.74 7.84
N SER A 21 16.77 13.65 6.51
CA SER A 21 18.03 13.70 5.77
C SER A 21 18.67 15.10 5.81
N PRO A 22 20.02 15.21 5.79
CA PRO A 22 20.69 16.51 5.70
C PRO A 22 20.22 17.34 4.51
N ARG A 23 20.01 16.70 3.35
CA ARG A 23 19.52 17.38 2.14
C ARG A 23 18.10 17.92 2.31
N ALA A 24 17.24 17.26 3.09
CA ALA A 24 15.92 17.80 3.39
C ALA A 24 16.03 19.08 4.23
N ALA A 25 16.88 19.10 5.27
CA ALA A 25 17.13 20.30 6.07
C ALA A 25 17.69 21.46 5.22
N GLU A 26 18.73 21.19 4.42
CA GLU A 26 19.32 22.17 3.49
C GLU A 26 18.28 22.71 2.49
N THR A 27 17.42 21.84 1.96
CA THR A 27 16.37 22.25 1.01
C THR A 27 15.34 23.15 1.69
N LEU A 28 14.87 22.78 2.88
CA LEU A 28 13.91 23.59 3.66
C LEU A 28 14.50 24.95 4.07
N GLU A 29 15.82 25.02 4.30
CA GLU A 29 16.53 26.27 4.56
C GLU A 29 16.73 27.11 3.29
N MET A 30 16.88 26.48 2.13
CA MET A 30 17.15 27.17 0.86
C MET A 30 15.88 27.76 0.22
N VAL A 31 14.75 27.04 0.24
CA VAL A 31 13.53 27.49 -0.46
C VAL A 31 12.96 28.80 0.09
N ASP A 32 12.22 29.53 -0.74
CA ASP A 32 11.64 30.83 -0.37
C ASP A 32 10.40 30.66 0.52
N PHE A 33 9.63 29.59 0.31
CA PHE A 33 8.47 29.23 1.13
C PHE A 33 8.17 27.73 1.12
N ILE A 34 7.32 27.31 2.06
CA ILE A 34 6.91 25.91 2.21
C ILE A 34 5.40 25.78 2.04
N ALA A 35 4.95 24.91 1.15
CA ALA A 35 3.57 24.42 1.12
C ALA A 35 3.46 23.22 2.08
N ALA A 36 2.73 23.39 3.17
CA ALA A 36 2.62 22.39 4.23
C ALA A 36 1.17 21.94 4.41
N GLU A 37 0.95 20.64 4.63
CA GLU A 37 -0.35 20.08 4.99
C GLU A 37 -0.93 20.74 6.25
N ASP A 38 -0.28 20.55 7.40
CA ASP A 38 -0.52 21.32 8.61
C ASP A 38 0.71 22.16 8.99
N THR A 39 0.56 23.48 8.93
CA THR A 39 1.61 24.43 9.30
C THR A 39 1.97 24.34 10.79
N ARG A 40 1.06 23.87 11.65
CA ARG A 40 1.28 23.68 13.09
C ARG A 40 2.12 22.43 13.40
N VAL A 41 2.09 21.44 12.51
CA VAL A 41 2.98 20.27 12.58
C VAL A 41 4.34 20.66 12.04
N THR A 42 4.36 21.23 10.84
CA THR A 42 5.59 21.63 10.15
C THR A 42 6.42 22.64 10.95
N VAL A 43 5.80 23.59 11.66
CA VAL A 43 6.56 24.55 12.50
C VAL A 43 7.39 23.87 13.58
N LYS A 44 6.98 22.71 14.10
CA LYS A 44 7.76 21.97 15.11
C LYS A 44 9.04 21.41 14.51
N LEU A 45 8.96 20.88 13.29
CA LEU A 45 10.12 20.42 12.53
C LEU A 45 11.06 21.60 12.23
N LEU A 46 10.54 22.72 11.72
CA LEU A 46 11.35 23.90 11.42
C LEU A 46 12.02 24.47 12.68
N ASN A 47 11.32 24.51 13.81
CA ASN A 47 11.89 24.95 15.09
C ASN A 47 13.02 24.03 15.55
N HIS A 48 12.89 22.71 15.38
CA HIS A 48 13.96 21.75 15.68
C HIS A 48 15.22 22.01 14.83
N LEU A 49 15.03 22.44 13.59
CA LEU A 49 16.12 22.77 12.66
C LEU A 49 16.65 24.21 12.82
N GLY A 50 16.02 25.04 13.65
CA GLY A 50 16.34 26.47 13.73
C GLY A 50 15.98 27.27 12.46
N ILE A 51 15.10 26.73 11.62
CA ILE A 51 14.72 27.33 10.33
C ILE A 51 13.48 28.21 10.52
N LYS A 52 13.47 29.39 9.91
CA LYS A 52 12.30 30.26 9.82
C LYS A 52 11.95 30.51 8.35
N LYS A 53 10.79 30.03 7.92
CA LYS A 53 10.30 30.18 6.54
C LYS A 53 8.81 30.56 6.48
N PRO A 54 8.40 31.39 5.51
CA PRO A 54 6.99 31.56 5.18
C PRO A 54 6.35 30.21 4.82
N MET A 55 5.13 29.97 5.31
CA MET A 55 4.38 28.76 4.99
C MET A 55 3.02 29.10 4.38
N VAL A 56 2.57 28.25 3.47
CA VAL A 56 1.21 28.24 2.91
C VAL A 56 0.59 26.89 3.26
N SER A 57 -0.62 26.89 3.82
CA SER A 57 -1.34 25.64 4.06
C SER A 57 -1.86 25.04 2.75
N TYR A 58 -1.57 23.77 2.52
CA TYR A 58 -1.93 23.03 1.30
C TYR A 58 -2.39 21.62 1.67
N PHE A 59 -3.70 21.38 1.64
CA PHE A 59 -4.33 20.13 2.07
C PHE A 59 -5.53 19.77 1.19
N GLU A 60 -6.07 18.56 1.37
CA GLU A 60 -7.03 17.94 0.45
C GLU A 60 -8.22 18.83 0.04
N HIS A 61 -8.81 19.57 0.97
CA HIS A 61 -9.97 20.43 0.69
C HIS A 61 -9.65 21.76 0.00
N ASN A 62 -8.39 22.19 -0.03
CA ASN A 62 -8.00 23.48 -0.61
C ASN A 62 -6.99 23.34 -1.78
N LYS A 63 -6.59 22.12 -2.11
CA LYS A 63 -5.48 21.81 -3.01
C LYS A 63 -5.61 22.42 -4.41
N GLN A 64 -6.84 22.55 -4.93
CA GLN A 64 -7.06 23.15 -6.24
C GLN A 64 -6.74 24.65 -6.24
N PHE A 65 -7.42 25.42 -5.38
CA PHE A 65 -7.23 26.88 -5.30
C PHE A 65 -5.84 27.27 -4.80
N ARG A 66 -5.31 26.57 -3.78
CA ARG A 66 -3.97 26.86 -3.27
C ARG A 66 -2.88 26.44 -4.24
N GLY A 67 -3.08 25.37 -5.01
CA GLY A 67 -2.12 24.90 -6.00
C GLY A 67 -1.82 25.95 -7.07
N GLU A 68 -2.85 26.63 -7.60
CA GLU A 68 -2.68 27.71 -8.58
C GLU A 68 -1.86 28.88 -8.00
N ILE A 69 -2.13 29.28 -6.76
CA ILE A 69 -1.39 30.36 -6.08
C ILE A 69 0.08 29.98 -5.90
N ILE A 70 0.35 28.73 -5.49
CA ILE A 70 1.71 28.22 -5.31
C ILE A 70 2.45 28.20 -6.65
N CYS A 71 1.82 27.65 -7.70
CA CYS A 71 2.41 27.61 -9.04
C CYS A 71 2.75 29.00 -9.57
N LYS A 72 1.85 29.99 -9.36
CA LYS A 72 2.10 31.38 -9.77
C LYS A 72 3.38 31.95 -9.13
N ARG A 73 3.55 31.76 -7.82
CA ARG A 73 4.76 32.23 -7.11
C ARG A 73 6.03 31.57 -7.65
N ILE A 74 5.96 30.28 -7.98
CA ILE A 74 7.10 29.56 -8.57
C ILE A 74 7.43 30.09 -9.98
N LEU A 75 6.41 30.38 -10.80
CA LEU A 75 6.57 31.02 -12.11
C LEU A 75 7.19 32.42 -12.01
N GLU A 76 6.94 33.13 -10.91
CA GLU A 76 7.54 34.43 -10.61
C GLU A 76 9.00 34.33 -10.10
N GLY A 77 9.50 33.11 -9.88
CA GLY A 77 10.91 32.81 -9.59
C GLY A 77 11.18 32.26 -8.19
N GLU A 78 10.17 32.12 -7.34
CA GLU A 78 10.33 31.59 -5.98
C GLU A 78 10.49 30.06 -5.98
N ASN A 79 11.38 29.53 -5.14
CA ASN A 79 11.47 28.11 -4.86
C ASN A 79 10.51 27.72 -3.75
N CYS A 80 9.83 26.59 -3.93
CA CYS A 80 8.85 26.07 -2.98
C CYS A 80 9.22 24.66 -2.55
N ALA A 81 9.15 24.34 -1.25
CA ALA A 81 9.10 22.94 -0.82
C ALA A 81 7.65 22.55 -0.49
N VAL A 82 7.19 21.39 -0.96
CA VAL A 82 5.97 20.76 -0.47
C VAL A 82 6.33 19.67 0.55
N VAL A 83 5.66 19.71 1.70
CA VAL A 83 5.81 18.75 2.80
C VAL A 83 4.43 18.34 3.33
N THR A 84 4.34 17.12 3.86
CA THR A 84 3.16 16.59 4.56
C THR A 84 3.49 16.40 6.03
N ASP A 85 2.47 16.10 6.84
CA ASP A 85 2.64 16.00 8.29
C ASP A 85 3.67 14.94 8.69
N ALA A 86 3.79 13.88 7.88
CA ALA A 86 4.78 12.83 8.03
C ALA A 86 5.08 12.14 6.69
N GLY A 87 6.33 11.73 6.48
CA GLY A 87 6.70 10.86 5.38
C GLY A 87 6.84 11.57 4.03
N MET A 88 6.58 10.84 2.95
CA MET A 88 6.81 11.29 1.59
C MET A 88 5.52 11.92 1.02
N PRO A 89 5.53 13.22 0.64
CA PRO A 89 4.36 13.85 0.02
C PRO A 89 3.89 13.12 -1.23
N CYS A 90 2.61 13.32 -1.58
CA CYS A 90 1.89 12.63 -2.66
C CYS A 90 1.51 11.17 -2.39
N ILE A 91 2.01 10.52 -1.33
CA ILE A 91 1.71 9.12 -1.02
C ILE A 91 0.68 9.05 0.11
N SER A 92 -0.60 8.90 -0.26
CA SER A 92 -1.75 9.00 0.66
C SER A 92 -1.95 10.36 1.36
N ASP A 93 -1.12 11.33 1.03
CA ASP A 93 -1.15 12.70 1.53
C ASP A 93 -1.21 13.71 0.36
N PRO A 94 -1.53 15.00 0.62
CA PRO A 94 -1.53 16.04 -0.41
C PRO A 94 -0.19 16.16 -1.15
N GLY A 95 -0.25 16.58 -2.43
CA GLY A 95 0.94 16.89 -3.24
C GLY A 95 0.83 16.46 -4.69
N GLU A 96 0.14 15.36 -4.97
CA GLU A 96 -0.05 14.80 -6.32
C GLU A 96 -0.58 15.86 -7.29
N GLU A 97 -1.65 16.55 -6.88
CA GLU A 97 -2.29 17.60 -7.67
C GLU A 97 -1.37 18.79 -7.94
N LEU A 98 -0.56 19.21 -6.95
CA LEU A 98 0.40 20.30 -7.13
C LEU A 98 1.53 19.91 -8.10
N VAL A 99 2.04 18.68 -8.00
CA VAL A 99 3.04 18.14 -8.92
C VAL A 99 2.47 18.07 -10.35
N ARG A 100 1.21 17.64 -10.50
CA ARG A 100 0.49 17.65 -11.79
C ARG A 100 0.39 19.05 -12.39
N GLN A 101 -0.09 20.02 -11.61
CA GLN A 101 -0.17 21.42 -12.06
C GLN A 101 1.20 21.99 -12.44
N CYS A 102 2.25 21.67 -11.67
CA CYS A 102 3.61 22.07 -12.02
C CYS A 102 4.05 21.51 -13.37
N ALA A 103 3.76 20.23 -13.65
CA ALA A 103 4.06 19.62 -14.95
C ALA A 103 3.28 20.31 -16.09
N GLU A 104 2.00 20.62 -15.88
CA GLU A 104 1.16 21.34 -16.85
C GLU A 104 1.69 22.75 -17.17
N TYR A 105 2.26 23.45 -16.17
CA TYR A 105 2.84 24.77 -16.33
C TYR A 105 4.33 24.77 -16.72
N GLY A 106 4.94 23.60 -16.92
CA GLY A 106 6.38 23.50 -17.22
C GLY A 106 7.29 23.91 -16.06
N ILE A 107 6.79 23.90 -14.83
CA ILE A 107 7.56 24.13 -13.61
C ILE A 107 8.40 22.89 -13.33
N LYS A 108 9.70 23.09 -13.09
CA LYS A 108 10.60 22.00 -12.70
C LYS A 108 10.21 21.47 -11.31
N THR A 109 10.08 20.15 -11.21
CA THR A 109 9.87 19.45 -9.95
C THR A 109 11.11 18.61 -9.61
N GLU A 110 11.54 18.65 -8.34
CA GLU A 110 12.67 17.87 -7.84
C GLU A 110 12.24 17.10 -6.59
N VAL A 111 12.68 15.84 -6.47
CA VAL A 111 12.38 15.01 -5.31
C VAL A 111 13.56 15.02 -4.34
N VAL A 112 13.27 15.25 -3.07
CA VAL A 112 14.19 15.05 -1.95
C VAL A 112 13.70 13.83 -1.16
N PRO A 113 14.16 12.60 -1.50
CA PRO A 113 13.81 11.39 -0.78
C PRO A 113 13.96 11.51 0.74
N GLY A 114 13.04 10.84 1.42
CA GLY A 114 12.98 10.75 2.87
C GLY A 114 12.17 9.54 3.32
N PRO A 115 11.83 9.48 4.62
CA PRO A 115 11.11 8.35 5.19
C PRO A 115 9.76 8.06 4.52
N SER A 116 9.39 6.79 4.43
CA SER A 116 8.09 6.33 3.92
C SER A 116 7.63 5.11 4.71
N ALA A 117 6.49 5.23 5.39
CA ALA A 117 5.98 4.14 6.24
C ALA A 117 5.63 2.88 5.41
N VAL A 118 5.10 3.03 4.18
CA VAL A 118 4.85 1.90 3.26
C VAL A 118 6.11 1.08 3.03
N ILE A 119 7.20 1.74 2.63
CA ILE A 119 8.46 1.07 2.27
C ILE A 119 9.13 0.50 3.51
N SER A 120 9.19 1.27 4.61
CA SER A 120 9.77 0.81 5.87
C SER A 120 9.07 -0.45 6.39
N ALA A 121 7.73 -0.47 6.39
CA ALA A 121 6.94 -1.63 6.80
C ALA A 121 7.21 -2.87 5.93
N LEU A 122 7.27 -2.69 4.60
CA LEU A 122 7.58 -3.77 3.67
C LEU A 122 8.96 -4.37 3.96
N CYS A 123 9.98 -3.54 4.16
CA CYS A 123 11.36 -3.97 4.44
C CYS A 123 11.47 -4.86 5.69
N VAL A 124 10.65 -4.60 6.71
CA VAL A 124 10.65 -5.39 7.97
C VAL A 124 9.58 -6.47 8.01
N SER A 125 8.72 -6.58 7.00
CA SER A 125 7.59 -7.54 7.02
C SER A 125 8.01 -9.01 7.01
N GLY A 126 9.09 -9.33 6.30
CA GLY A 126 9.44 -10.72 5.99
C GLY A 126 8.58 -11.33 4.88
N LEU A 127 7.83 -10.52 4.13
CA LEU A 127 7.10 -10.93 2.93
C LEU A 127 7.87 -10.55 1.65
N ALA A 128 7.41 -11.03 0.50
CA ALA A 128 8.06 -10.79 -0.78
C ALA A 128 8.07 -9.30 -1.15
N THR A 129 9.25 -8.76 -1.47
CA THR A 129 9.41 -7.32 -1.76
C THR A 129 9.67 -7.01 -3.23
N GLY A 130 9.86 -8.03 -4.08
CA GLY A 130 10.22 -7.83 -5.49
C GLY A 130 9.12 -7.17 -6.33
N ARG A 131 7.85 -7.42 -5.99
CA ARG A 131 6.69 -6.73 -6.55
C ARG A 131 5.62 -6.62 -5.46
N PHE A 132 5.06 -5.44 -5.27
CA PHE A 132 4.02 -5.18 -4.29
C PHE A 132 2.97 -4.21 -4.85
N THR A 133 1.83 -4.12 -4.18
CA THR A 133 0.84 -3.04 -4.37
C THR A 133 0.70 -2.25 -3.09
N PHE A 134 0.36 -0.97 -3.23
CA PHE A 134 -0.01 -0.11 -2.13
C PHE A 134 -1.45 0.32 -2.33
N GLU A 135 -2.29 -0.03 -1.36
CA GLU A 135 -3.75 0.19 -1.40
C GLU A 135 -4.17 1.41 -0.56
N GLY A 136 -3.23 2.06 0.13
CA GLY A 136 -3.51 3.21 0.98
C GLY A 136 -4.47 2.89 2.13
N PHE A 137 -5.36 3.83 2.44
CA PHE A 137 -6.40 3.64 3.44
C PHE A 137 -7.67 3.05 2.82
N LEU A 138 -8.24 2.06 3.51
CA LEU A 138 -9.57 1.56 3.14
C LEU A 138 -10.66 2.59 3.41
N SER A 139 -11.65 2.60 2.51
CA SER A 139 -12.84 3.46 2.64
C SER A 139 -13.62 3.15 3.92
N VAL A 140 -14.09 4.20 4.59
CA VAL A 140 -15.03 4.06 5.71
C VAL A 140 -16.43 3.62 5.25
N ASN A 141 -16.74 3.78 3.97
CA ASN A 141 -17.99 3.30 3.39
C ASN A 141 -17.95 1.78 3.19
N LYS A 142 -18.80 1.05 3.93
CA LYS A 142 -18.83 -0.42 3.94
C LYS A 142 -19.04 -1.07 2.56
N LYS A 143 -19.81 -0.44 1.65
CA LYS A 143 -20.05 -1.00 0.32
C LYS A 143 -18.79 -0.88 -0.52
N SER A 144 -18.25 0.34 -0.63
CA SER A 144 -17.01 0.62 -1.36
C SER A 144 -15.82 -0.18 -0.83
N ARG A 145 -15.69 -0.31 0.50
CA ARG A 145 -14.66 -1.14 1.13
C ARG A 145 -14.73 -2.60 0.68
N ARG A 146 -15.92 -3.21 0.74
CA ARG A 146 -16.11 -4.61 0.33
C ARG A 146 -15.86 -4.81 -1.17
N GLU A 147 -16.34 -3.89 -2.00
CA GLU A 147 -16.10 -3.94 -3.45
C GLU A 147 -14.61 -3.86 -3.80
N HIS A 148 -13.85 -3.01 -3.08
CA HIS A 148 -12.39 -2.92 -3.22
C HIS A 148 -11.71 -4.22 -2.77
N LEU A 149 -11.98 -4.71 -1.56
CA LEU A 149 -11.33 -5.94 -1.07
C LEU A 149 -11.64 -7.15 -1.97
N ALA A 150 -12.86 -7.24 -2.50
CA ALA A 150 -13.24 -8.28 -3.44
C ALA A 150 -12.49 -8.19 -4.78
N SER A 151 -12.19 -6.98 -5.27
CA SER A 151 -11.49 -6.81 -6.55
C SER A 151 -10.02 -7.25 -6.50
N ILE A 152 -9.42 -7.27 -5.30
CA ILE A 152 -8.00 -7.63 -5.08
C ILE A 152 -7.82 -9.01 -4.44
N VAL A 153 -8.87 -9.82 -4.31
CA VAL A 153 -8.78 -11.15 -3.70
C VAL A 153 -7.75 -12.07 -4.38
N GLY A 154 -7.63 -11.95 -5.70
CA GLY A 154 -6.69 -12.72 -6.53
C GLY A 154 -5.32 -12.06 -6.73
N GLU A 155 -5.05 -10.92 -6.09
CA GLU A 155 -3.76 -10.24 -6.20
C GLU A 155 -2.65 -11.11 -5.63
N LYS A 156 -1.65 -11.43 -6.47
CA LYS A 156 -0.55 -12.35 -6.13
C LYS A 156 0.65 -11.64 -5.48
N ARG A 157 0.74 -10.31 -5.63
CA ARG A 157 1.79 -9.49 -5.02
C ARG A 157 1.48 -9.23 -3.55
N THR A 158 2.52 -8.91 -2.77
CA THR A 158 2.33 -8.39 -1.42
C THR A 158 1.53 -7.08 -1.48
N MET A 159 0.50 -6.95 -0.64
CA MET A 159 -0.37 -5.78 -0.60
C MET A 159 -0.11 -5.01 0.70
N ILE A 160 -0.03 -3.68 0.63
CA ILE A 160 0.25 -2.82 1.77
C ILE A 160 -0.89 -1.84 1.99
N PHE A 161 -1.37 -1.74 3.23
CA PHE A 161 -2.46 -0.87 3.64
C PHE A 161 -2.02 0.00 4.81
N TYR A 162 -2.50 1.24 4.84
CA TYR A 162 -2.46 2.05 6.04
C TYR A 162 -3.72 1.86 6.86
N GLU A 163 -3.57 1.81 8.19
CA GLU A 163 -4.72 1.64 9.07
C GLU A 163 -4.65 2.46 10.36
N ALA A 164 -5.81 3.04 10.71
CA ALA A 164 -5.99 3.76 11.94
C ALA A 164 -6.47 2.81 13.06
N PRO A 165 -6.10 3.05 14.33
CA PRO A 165 -6.36 2.12 15.43
C PRO A 165 -7.85 1.86 15.66
N HIS A 166 -8.70 2.87 15.46
CA HIS A 166 -10.15 2.74 15.63
C HIS A 166 -10.85 1.94 14.52
N LYS A 167 -10.15 1.66 13.40
CA LYS A 167 -10.66 0.91 12.25
C LYS A 167 -10.14 -0.52 12.18
N LEU A 168 -8.97 -0.78 12.79
CA LEU A 168 -8.25 -2.06 12.72
C LEU A 168 -9.14 -3.28 12.93
N ALA A 169 -9.96 -3.30 14.00
CA ALA A 169 -10.80 -4.46 14.31
C ALA A 169 -11.76 -4.86 13.16
N ASN A 170 -12.31 -3.87 12.44
CA ASN A 170 -13.16 -4.13 11.28
C ASN A 170 -12.33 -4.60 10.09
N THR A 171 -11.16 -4.01 9.88
CA THR A 171 -10.27 -4.36 8.76
C THR A 171 -9.73 -5.77 8.89
N LEU A 172 -9.29 -6.19 10.09
CA LEU A 172 -8.83 -7.55 10.33
C LEU A 172 -9.95 -8.58 10.09
N LYS A 173 -11.18 -8.25 10.51
CA LYS A 173 -12.35 -9.07 10.21
C LYS A 173 -12.56 -9.21 8.70
N ASP A 174 -12.62 -8.10 7.96
CA ASP A 174 -12.85 -8.20 6.52
C ASP A 174 -11.70 -8.90 5.78
N PHE A 175 -10.47 -8.71 6.23
CA PHE A 175 -9.30 -9.37 5.65
C PHE A 175 -9.43 -10.88 5.77
N TYR A 176 -9.78 -11.38 6.96
CA TYR A 176 -9.99 -12.80 7.16
C TYR A 176 -11.19 -13.31 6.35
N GLU A 177 -12.32 -12.61 6.38
CA GLU A 177 -13.53 -13.01 5.64
C GLU A 177 -13.32 -12.99 4.11
N THR A 178 -12.50 -12.08 3.58
CA THR A 178 -12.32 -11.89 2.13
C THR A 178 -11.14 -12.69 1.58
N PHE A 179 -9.99 -12.65 2.25
CA PHE A 179 -8.74 -13.21 1.74
C PHE A 179 -8.46 -14.62 2.28
N GLY A 180 -9.23 -15.08 3.28
CA GLY A 180 -8.93 -16.27 4.03
C GLY A 180 -7.74 -16.07 4.96
N ASP A 181 -7.13 -17.18 5.39
CA ASP A 181 -5.98 -17.18 6.29
C ASP A 181 -4.66 -16.99 5.50
N ARG A 182 -4.13 -15.77 5.53
CA ARG A 182 -2.88 -15.37 4.84
C ARG A 182 -1.91 -14.78 5.83
N LYS A 183 -0.60 -14.85 5.54
CA LYS A 183 0.39 -14.16 6.38
C LYS A 183 0.15 -12.65 6.36
N LEU A 184 0.23 -12.05 7.53
CA LEU A 184 0.03 -10.64 7.77
C LEU A 184 1.14 -10.12 8.68
N THR A 185 1.72 -8.98 8.33
CA THR A 185 2.53 -8.19 9.26
C THR A 185 1.76 -6.93 9.64
N ILE A 186 1.69 -6.64 10.94
CA ILE A 186 1.23 -5.37 11.48
C ILE A 186 2.47 -4.62 11.97
N ALA A 187 2.89 -3.60 11.24
CA ALA A 187 3.98 -2.71 11.65
C ALA A 187 3.36 -1.48 12.33
N ARG A 188 3.58 -1.35 13.64
CA ARG A 188 2.94 -0.35 14.50
C ARG A 188 3.95 0.68 14.96
N GLU A 189 3.58 1.95 14.90
CA GLU A 189 4.37 3.07 15.43
C GLU A 189 5.83 3.08 14.92
N ILE A 190 6.02 2.78 13.63
CA ILE A 190 7.33 2.70 12.97
C ILE A 190 8.13 3.99 13.25
N THR A 191 9.39 3.83 13.65
CA THR A 191 10.38 4.83 14.08
C THR A 191 10.12 5.47 15.44
N LYS A 192 8.94 5.27 16.05
CA LYS A 192 8.58 5.89 17.33
C LYS A 192 9.03 5.05 18.52
N LEU A 193 8.85 5.58 19.74
CA LEU A 193 9.26 4.94 20.99
C LEU A 193 8.66 3.53 21.20
N HIS A 194 7.45 3.29 20.68
CA HIS A 194 6.72 2.03 20.83
C HIS A 194 6.63 1.25 19.52
N GLU A 195 7.65 1.36 18.66
CA GLU A 195 7.76 0.57 17.42
C GLU A 195 7.60 -0.92 17.73
N GLU A 196 6.74 -1.59 16.95
CA GLU A 196 6.46 -3.01 17.11
C GLU A 196 6.13 -3.65 15.76
N ILE A 197 6.77 -4.78 15.45
CA ILE A 197 6.53 -5.56 14.24
C ILE A 197 5.91 -6.90 14.61
N ILE A 198 4.62 -7.04 14.40
CA ILE A 198 3.85 -8.25 14.70
C ILE A 198 3.70 -9.06 13.42
N ARG A 199 4.31 -10.26 13.37
CA ARG A 199 4.14 -11.21 12.26
C ARG A 199 3.14 -12.28 12.70
N THR A 200 2.09 -12.44 11.93
CA THR A 200 0.93 -13.26 12.27
C THR A 200 0.21 -13.70 10.98
N THR A 201 -1.03 -14.14 11.10
CA THR A 201 -1.94 -14.35 9.97
C THR A 201 -3.19 -13.50 10.11
N THR A 202 -3.97 -13.34 9.03
CA THR A 202 -5.26 -12.65 9.07
C THR A 202 -6.21 -13.28 10.10
N LYS A 203 -6.21 -14.60 10.26
CA LYS A 203 -7.00 -15.30 11.27
C LYS A 203 -6.55 -14.98 12.69
N GLU A 204 -5.28 -15.19 13.00
CA GLU A 204 -4.74 -14.93 14.34
C GLU A 204 -4.86 -13.45 14.72
N ALA A 205 -4.66 -12.54 13.77
CA ALA A 205 -4.83 -11.11 14.02
C ALA A 205 -6.28 -10.76 14.35
N TYR A 206 -7.24 -11.32 13.61
CA TYR A 206 -8.66 -11.15 13.89
C TYR A 206 -9.04 -11.68 15.29
N GLU A 207 -8.52 -12.85 15.68
CA GLU A 207 -8.81 -13.46 16.97
C GLU A 207 -8.19 -12.66 18.14
N ASN A 208 -6.98 -12.12 17.98
CA ASN A 208 -6.22 -11.51 19.08
C ASN A 208 -6.36 -9.98 19.20
N PHE A 209 -6.69 -9.27 18.11
CA PHE A 209 -6.61 -7.80 18.08
C PHE A 209 -7.92 -7.10 17.67
N SER A 210 -9.02 -7.85 17.49
CA SER A 210 -10.34 -7.26 17.21
C SER A 210 -11.02 -6.64 18.43
N ASP A 211 -10.43 -6.74 19.62
CA ASP A 211 -10.86 -6.04 20.84
C ASP A 211 -10.46 -4.55 20.86
N GLY A 212 -9.64 -4.12 19.89
CA GLY A 212 -9.14 -2.74 19.80
C GLY A 212 -8.01 -2.42 20.79
N SER A 213 -7.33 -3.43 21.33
CA SER A 213 -6.17 -3.30 22.21
C SER A 213 -4.98 -2.61 21.54
N LEU A 214 -4.76 -2.85 20.24
CA LEU A 214 -3.69 -2.21 19.48
C LEU A 214 -3.99 -0.72 19.21
N LYS A 215 -3.08 0.16 19.67
CA LYS A 215 -3.13 1.62 19.52
C LYS A 215 -1.94 2.13 18.71
N GLY A 216 -2.09 3.32 18.15
CA GLY A 216 -1.08 3.97 17.31
C GLY A 216 -1.33 3.75 15.82
N GLU A 217 -0.48 4.35 15.00
CA GLU A 217 -0.53 4.25 13.55
C GLU A 217 0.04 2.90 13.10
N MET A 218 -0.58 2.29 12.09
CA MET A 218 -0.22 0.96 11.63
C MET A 218 -0.14 0.88 10.11
N VAL A 219 0.80 0.07 9.66
CA VAL A 219 0.91 -0.39 8.28
C VAL A 219 0.68 -1.90 8.28
N LEU A 220 -0.28 -2.35 7.49
CA LEU A 220 -0.62 -3.76 7.32
C LEU A 220 0.04 -4.26 6.03
N VAL A 221 0.90 -5.28 6.13
CA VAL A 221 1.56 -5.90 4.98
C VAL A 221 1.02 -7.32 4.83
N LEU A 222 0.22 -7.55 3.80
CA LEU A 222 -0.54 -8.77 3.56
C LEU A 222 0.11 -9.60 2.45
N GLU A 223 0.23 -10.91 2.67
CA GLU A 223 0.68 -11.86 1.66
C GLU A 223 -0.31 -11.94 0.49
N GLY A 224 0.24 -11.93 -0.72
CA GLY A 224 -0.54 -12.14 -1.94
C GLY A 224 -1.20 -13.52 -1.99
N ALA A 225 -2.19 -13.66 -2.87
CA ALA A 225 -2.80 -14.94 -3.17
C ALA A 225 -1.73 -15.93 -3.64
N LYS A 226 -1.74 -17.12 -3.05
CA LYS A 226 -0.91 -18.22 -3.54
C LYS A 226 -1.33 -18.53 -4.97
N GLU A 227 -0.35 -18.78 -5.84
CA GLU A 227 -0.69 -19.42 -7.09
C GLU A 227 -1.32 -20.77 -6.77
N GLU A 228 -2.50 -21.02 -7.32
CA GLU A 228 -2.98 -22.39 -7.40
C GLU A 228 -1.92 -23.15 -8.20
N ILE A 229 -1.10 -23.92 -7.49
CA ILE A 229 -0.32 -24.97 -8.12
C ILE A 229 -1.38 -25.92 -8.65
N LYS A 230 -1.75 -25.78 -9.93
CA LYS A 230 -2.49 -26.82 -10.61
C LYS A 230 -1.64 -28.06 -10.44
N LYS A 231 -2.12 -29.01 -9.65
CA LYS A 231 -1.48 -30.30 -9.52
C LYS A 231 -1.35 -30.82 -10.95
N GLU A 232 -0.12 -30.97 -11.43
CA GLU A 232 0.11 -31.58 -12.72
C GLU A 232 -0.26 -33.05 -12.56
N TYR A 233 -1.44 -33.40 -13.05
CA TYR A 233 -1.89 -34.78 -13.10
C TYR A 233 -1.24 -35.43 -14.31
N THR A 234 -0.64 -36.59 -14.08
CA THR A 234 -0.24 -37.49 -15.17
C THR A 234 -1.46 -38.16 -15.76
N LEU A 235 -1.29 -38.81 -16.93
CA LEU A 235 -2.38 -39.60 -17.50
C LEU A 235 -2.74 -40.77 -16.57
N GLU A 236 -1.74 -41.36 -15.90
CA GLU A 236 -1.94 -42.41 -14.89
C GLU A 236 -2.83 -41.93 -13.74
N ASP A 237 -2.57 -40.75 -13.18
CA ASP A 237 -3.40 -40.18 -12.10
C ASP A 237 -4.86 -39.97 -12.55
N ALA A 238 -5.06 -39.48 -13.78
CA ALA A 238 -6.39 -39.25 -14.33
C ALA A 238 -7.15 -40.55 -14.59
N VAL A 239 -6.46 -41.60 -15.01
CA VAL A 239 -7.03 -42.94 -15.20
C VAL A 239 -7.39 -43.57 -13.86
N GLU A 240 -6.56 -43.39 -12.82
CA GLU A 240 -6.85 -43.88 -11.47
C GLU A 240 -8.08 -43.20 -10.87
N ILE A 241 -8.22 -41.87 -11.02
CA ILE A 241 -9.43 -41.13 -10.65
C ILE A 241 -10.65 -41.70 -11.39
N ALA A 242 -10.53 -41.95 -12.70
CA ALA A 242 -11.63 -42.52 -13.48
C ALA A 242 -11.99 -43.95 -13.04
N LYS A 243 -11.02 -44.79 -12.67
CA LYS A 243 -11.25 -46.15 -12.15
C LYS A 243 -12.05 -46.12 -10.85
N ASN A 244 -11.65 -45.30 -9.89
CA ASN A 244 -12.37 -45.16 -8.62
C ASN A 244 -13.83 -44.72 -8.84
N LEU A 245 -14.07 -43.78 -9.76
CA LEU A 245 -15.43 -43.35 -10.12
C LEU A 245 -16.26 -44.47 -10.77
N VAL A 246 -15.63 -45.37 -11.52
CA VAL A 246 -16.30 -46.56 -12.07
C VAL A 246 -16.64 -47.57 -10.97
N GLU A 247 -15.74 -47.77 -10.01
CA GLU A 247 -15.98 -48.62 -8.83
C GLU A 247 -17.14 -48.09 -7.97
N GLU A 248 -17.30 -46.77 -7.91
CA GLU A 248 -18.45 -46.08 -7.30
C GLU A 248 -19.75 -46.16 -8.13
N GLY A 249 -19.72 -46.86 -9.27
CA GLY A 249 -20.89 -47.16 -10.10
C GLY A 249 -21.15 -46.20 -11.26
N LYS A 250 -20.24 -45.26 -11.55
CA LYS A 250 -20.36 -44.43 -12.77
C LYS A 250 -20.02 -45.22 -14.02
N LYS A 251 -20.67 -44.89 -15.13
CA LYS A 251 -20.29 -45.44 -16.44
C LYS A 251 -18.90 -44.93 -16.81
N ALA A 252 -18.09 -45.79 -17.43
CA ALA A 252 -16.72 -45.46 -17.84
C ALA A 252 -16.60 -44.14 -18.64
N THR A 253 -17.59 -43.83 -19.48
CA THR A 253 -17.64 -42.58 -20.26
C THR A 253 -17.85 -41.33 -19.41
N ASP A 254 -18.59 -41.44 -18.32
CA ASP A 254 -18.90 -40.34 -17.40
C ASP A 254 -17.78 -40.17 -16.38
N ALA A 255 -17.21 -41.28 -15.90
CA ALA A 255 -16.01 -41.29 -15.07
C ALA A 255 -14.82 -40.64 -15.78
N ALA A 256 -14.54 -40.99 -17.05
CA ALA A 256 -13.47 -40.37 -17.81
C ALA A 256 -13.71 -38.87 -18.09
N LYS A 257 -14.97 -38.44 -18.21
CA LYS A 257 -15.32 -37.01 -18.38
C LYS A 257 -15.06 -36.22 -17.11
N GLU A 258 -15.39 -36.79 -15.96
CA GLU A 258 -15.20 -36.16 -14.66
C GLU A 258 -13.72 -36.10 -14.28
N ALA A 259 -12.98 -37.19 -14.50
CA ALA A 259 -11.52 -37.19 -14.37
C ALA A 259 -10.85 -36.15 -15.28
N ALA A 260 -11.31 -35.99 -16.52
CA ALA A 260 -10.83 -34.94 -17.42
C ALA A 260 -11.08 -33.52 -16.87
N ASN A 261 -12.22 -33.28 -16.24
CA ASN A 261 -12.53 -31.98 -15.63
C ASN A 261 -11.66 -31.70 -14.40
N ILE A 262 -11.34 -32.72 -13.62
CA ILE A 262 -10.49 -32.62 -12.40
C ILE A 262 -9.03 -32.41 -12.79
N THR A 263 -8.55 -33.12 -13.80
CA THR A 263 -7.12 -33.19 -14.16
C THR A 263 -6.72 -32.23 -15.28
N GLY A 264 -7.67 -31.75 -16.08
CA GLY A 264 -7.42 -30.95 -17.28
C GLY A 264 -6.93 -31.77 -18.49
N LEU A 265 -6.81 -33.10 -18.38
CA LEU A 265 -6.38 -33.98 -19.46
C LEU A 265 -7.54 -34.36 -20.40
N LYS A 266 -7.22 -34.82 -21.61
CA LYS A 266 -8.21 -35.15 -22.63
C LYS A 266 -9.02 -36.38 -22.23
N LYS A 267 -10.35 -36.23 -22.14
CA LYS A 267 -11.31 -37.33 -21.89
C LYS A 267 -11.02 -38.58 -22.74
N ASN A 268 -10.72 -38.42 -24.03
CA ASN A 268 -10.53 -39.55 -24.93
C ASN A 268 -9.27 -40.37 -24.60
N ASP A 269 -8.21 -39.72 -24.12
CA ASP A 269 -6.99 -40.42 -23.71
C ASP A 269 -7.23 -41.18 -22.40
N ILE A 270 -7.91 -40.56 -21.43
CA ILE A 270 -8.31 -41.21 -20.17
C ILE A 270 -9.24 -42.40 -20.45
N TYR A 271 -10.24 -42.21 -21.31
CA TYR A 271 -11.21 -43.26 -21.63
C TYR A 271 -10.57 -44.43 -22.38
N ARG A 272 -9.57 -44.18 -23.23
CA ARG A 272 -8.83 -45.24 -23.94
C ARG A 272 -8.03 -46.12 -22.98
N GLU A 273 -7.34 -45.53 -22.02
CA GLU A 273 -6.53 -46.27 -21.03
C GLU A 273 -7.37 -46.90 -19.91
N LEU A 274 -8.63 -46.47 -19.76
CA LEU A 274 -9.59 -47.03 -18.79
C LEU A 274 -10.24 -48.34 -19.28
N MET A 275 -10.29 -48.56 -20.61
CA MET A 275 -10.95 -49.70 -21.27
C MET A 275 -9.98 -50.86 -21.49
#